data_AF-A0A7Z0J2N6-F1
#
_entry.id   AF-A0A7Z0J2N6-F1
#
_cell.length_a   1.000
_cell.length_b   1.000
_cell.length_c   1.000
_cell.angle_alpha   90.00
_cell.angle_beta   90.00
_cell.angle_gamma   90.00
#
_symmetry.space_group_name_H-M   'P 1'
#
loop_
_entity.id
_entity.type
_entity.pdbx_description
1 polymer ?
#
loop_
_entity_poly.entity_id
_entity_poly.type
_entity_poly.pdbx_seq_one_letter_code
_entity_poly.pdbx_strand_id
1 'polypeptide(L)' 'MTPRFVQRCHRAGLQVHVWVVDDPRQMHELLDMGVDGLMTDDAEALAEVMRERSVWPQR' A
#
# COMPACT_ATOMS: atom_id res chain seq x y z
N MET A 1 -3.56 -11.36 2.74
CA MET A 1 -4.29 -10.88 1.55
C MET A 1 -3.65 -11.47 0.30
N THR A 2 -4.37 -11.63 -0.82
CA THR A 2 -3.80 -12.19 -2.07
C THR A 2 -3.94 -11.21 -3.23
N PRO A 3 -3.05 -11.24 -4.23
CA PRO A 3 -3.17 -10.39 -5.43
C PRO A 3 -4.50 -10.57 -6.16
N ARG A 4 -5.05 -11.79 -6.15
CA ARG A 4 -6.35 -12.09 -6.76
C ARG A 4 -7.51 -11.34 -6.10
N PHE A 5 -7.43 -11.09 -4.78
CA PHE A 5 -8.43 -10.31 -4.06
C PHE A 5 -8.40 -8.84 -4.52
N VAL A 6 -7.21 -8.23 -4.54
CA VAL A 6 -7.02 -6.84 -4.97
C VAL A 6 -7.55 -6.63 -6.39
N GLN A 7 -7.14 -7.49 -7.33
CA GLN A 7 -7.63 -7.43 -8.70
C GLN A 7 -9.16 -7.59 -8.82
N ARG A 8 -9.78 -8.39 -7.95
CA ARG A 8 -11.24 -8.56 -7.95
C ARG A 8 -11.95 -7.30 -7.47
N CYS A 9 -11.42 -6.63 -6.44
CA CYS A 9 -11.94 -5.34 -5.97
C CYS A 9 -11.81 -4.28 -7.06
N HIS A 10 -10.64 -4.18 -7.69
CA HIS A 10 -10.42 -3.22 -8.79
C HIS A 10 -11.35 -3.45 -9.97
N ARG A 11 -11.60 -4.71 -10.38
CA ARG A 11 -12.60 -5.03 -11.41
C ARG A 11 -14.03 -4.64 -11.04
N ALA A 12 -14.33 -4.53 -9.75
CA ALA A 12 -15.61 -4.06 -9.24
C ALA A 12 -15.64 -2.53 -9.02
N GLY A 13 -14.56 -1.81 -9.38
CA GLY A 13 -14.45 -0.36 -9.14
C GLY A 13 -14.23 0.01 -7.67
N LEU A 14 -13.75 -0.93 -6.84
CA LEU A 14 -13.51 -0.73 -5.41
C LEU A 14 -12.02 -0.52 -5.12
N GLN A 15 -11.72 0.42 -4.23
CA GLN A 15 -10.39 0.61 -3.65
C GLN A 15 -10.12 -0.39 -2.52
N VAL A 16 -8.85 -0.72 -2.31
CA VAL A 16 -8.37 -1.59 -1.24
C VAL A 16 -7.36 -0.83 -0.39
N HIS A 17 -7.77 -0.51 0.83
CA HIS A 17 -6.91 0.09 1.84
C HIS A 17 -6.60 -0.92 2.95
N VAL A 18 -5.36 -0.92 3.45
CA VAL A 18 -4.90 -1.89 4.47
C VAL A 18 -4.42 -1.16 5.73
N TRP A 19 -4.80 -1.72 6.87
CA TRP A 19 -4.53 -1.25 8.24
C TRP A 19 -4.08 -2.42 9.12
N VAL A 20 -3.34 -2.23 10.22
CA VAL A 20 -2.24 -1.27 10.38
C VAL A 20 -0.97 -1.99 9.90
N VAL A 21 -0.13 -1.31 9.11
CA VAL A 21 1.06 -1.90 8.49
C VAL A 21 2.29 -1.11 8.92
N ASP A 22 3.08 -1.65 9.84
CA ASP A 22 4.25 -0.95 10.39
C ASP A 22 5.60 -1.52 9.93
N ASP A 23 5.59 -2.69 9.27
CA ASP A 23 6.81 -3.29 8.72
C ASP A 23 7.07 -2.79 7.28
N PRO A 24 8.20 -2.09 7.01
CA PRO A 24 8.54 -1.62 5.67
C PRO A 24 8.53 -2.73 4.63
N ARG A 25 9.00 -3.94 4.97
CA ARG A 25 9.01 -5.07 4.02
C ARG A 25 7.58 -5.41 3.60
N GLN A 26 6.66 -5.51 4.56
CA GLN A 26 5.25 -5.72 4.30
C GLN A 26 4.63 -4.56 3.51
N MET A 27 5.01 -3.30 3.78
CA MET A 27 4.56 -2.16 2.97
C MET A 27 4.93 -2.37 1.49
N HIS A 28 6.19 -2.72 1.18
CA HIS A 28 6.59 -3.02 -0.20
C HIS A 28 5.76 -4.15 -0.82
N GLU A 29 5.60 -5.27 -0.12
CA GLU A 29 4.83 -6.42 -0.61
C GLU A 29 3.37 -6.06 -0.92
N LEU A 30 2.72 -5.25 -0.07
CA LEU A 30 1.34 -4.81 -0.27
C LEU A 30 1.22 -3.80 -1.41
N LEU A 31 2.16 -2.88 -1.54
CA LEU A 31 2.19 -1.92 -2.64
C LEU A 31 2.44 -2.60 -3.98
N ASP A 32 3.32 -3.61 -4.03
CA ASP A 32 3.52 -4.44 -5.23
C ASP A 32 2.28 -5.26 -5.58
N MET A 33 1.45 -5.59 -4.58
CA MET A 33 0.15 -6.20 -4.79
C MET A 33 -0.89 -5.25 -5.40
N GLY A 34 -0.60 -3.94 -5.40
CA GLY A 34 -1.47 -2.91 -5.96
C GLY A 34 -2.54 -2.42 -4.98
N VAL A 35 -2.31 -2.45 -3.67
CA VAL A 35 -3.22 -1.77 -2.73
C VAL A 35 -3.24 -0.26 -3.02
N ASP A 36 -4.40 0.36 -2.80
CA ASP A 36 -4.60 1.79 -3.07
C ASP A 36 -4.16 2.66 -1.89
N GLY A 37 -4.02 2.08 -0.69
CA GLY A 37 -3.66 2.82 0.50
C GLY A 37 -3.15 1.93 1.64
N LEU A 38 -2.22 2.49 2.40
CA LEU A 38 -1.68 1.92 3.64
C LEU A 38 -1.95 2.87 4.80
N MET A 39 -2.38 2.32 5.91
CA MET A 39 -2.49 3.00 7.19
C MET A 39 -1.46 2.39 8.13
N THR A 40 -0.64 3.24 8.75
CA THR A 40 0.48 2.87 9.62
C THR A 40 0.50 3.78 10.84
N ASP A 41 1.03 3.27 11.94
CA ASP A 41 1.40 4.09 13.09
C ASP A 41 2.82 4.69 12.92
N ASP A 42 3.62 4.18 11.99
CA ASP A 42 4.95 4.68 11.62
C ASP A 42 4.93 5.44 10.28
N ALA A 43 4.49 6.70 10.35
CA ALA A 43 4.41 7.58 9.18
C ALA A 43 5.78 7.88 8.55
N GLU A 44 6.88 7.82 9.31
CA GLU A 44 8.23 8.07 8.79
C GLU A 44 8.70 6.91 7.93
N ALA A 45 8.51 5.67 8.41
CA ALA A 45 8.79 4.46 7.65
C ALA A 45 7.99 4.41 6.33
N LEU A 46 6.68 4.70 6.39
CA LEU A 46 5.86 4.74 5.18
C LEU A 46 6.31 5.85 4.22
N ALA A 47 6.67 7.03 4.71
CA ALA A 47 7.18 8.10 3.87
C ALA A 47 8.50 7.73 3.18
N GLU A 48 9.38 6.96 3.83
CA GLU A 48 10.60 6.43 3.21
C GLU A 48 10.27 5.44 2.08
N VAL A 49 9.44 4.43 2.35
CA VAL A 49 9.00 3.44 1.35
C VAL A 49 8.34 4.13 0.15
N MET A 50 7.52 5.15 0.38
CA MET A 50 6.88 5.93 -0.68
C MET A 50 7.89 6.79 -1.47
N ARG A 51 8.94 7.32 -0.83
CA ARG A 51 10.03 8.07 -1.48
C ARG A 51 10.89 7.17 -2.36
N GLU A 52 11.26 5.98 -1.88
CA GLU A 52 12.00 4.98 -2.66
C GLU A 52 11.23 4.60 -3.95
N ARG A 53 9.90 4.54 -3.85
CA ARG A 53 9.00 4.27 -4.99
C ARG A 53 8.71 5.48 -5.87
N SER A 54 9.28 6.66 -5.57
CA SER A 54 9.04 7.91 -6.30
C SER A 54 7.56 8.34 -6.36
N VAL A 55 6.77 7.96 -5.36
CA VAL A 55 5.34 8.31 -5.24
C VAL A 55 5.08 9.31 -4.10
N TRP A 56 6.14 9.83 -3.48
CA TRP A 56 6.07 10.82 -2.39
C TRP A 56 6.86 12.10 -2.70
N PRO A 57 6.32 13.30 -2.38
CA PRO A 57 4.95 13.51 -1.88
C PRO A 57 3.92 13.18 -2.97
N GLN A 58 2.74 12.70 -2.57
CA GLN A 58 1.67 12.38 -3.51
C GLN A 58 1.29 13.66 -4.26
N ARG A 59 1.45 13.67 -5.59
CA ARG A 59 0.97 14.75 -6.47
C ARG A 59 -0.44 14.48 -6.95
#